data_AF-A0A2V6AWH8-F1
#
_entry.id   AF-A0A2V6AWH8-F1
#
_cell.length_a   1.000
_cell.length_b   1.000
_cell.length_c   1.000
_cell.angle_alpha   90.00
_cell.angle_beta   90.00
_cell.angle_gamma   90.00
#
_symmetry.space_group_name_H-M   'P 1'
#
loop_
_entity.id
_entity.type
_entity.pdbx_description
1 polymer ?
#
loop_
_entity_poly.entity_id
_entity_poly.type
_entity_poly.pdbx_seq_one_letter_code
_entity_poly.pdbx_strand_id
1 'polypeptide(L)'
;MDFTGREPVGECPVCGGKIYETDAAYICEHSQADRKSCKFKLSKTILGRDIPKQQAQKLLTTGKTDLLEGFISKRGRPFSAFLKLDDGKVAFEFPEKPAPATESK
;
A
#
# COMPACT_ATOMS: atom_id res chain seq x y z
N MET A 1 2.03 -7.21 19.15
CA MET A 1 1.34 -6.01 18.67
C MET A 1 -0.07 -6.08 19.23
N ASP A 2 -0.36 -5.23 20.20
CA ASP A 2 -1.66 -5.19 20.87
C ASP A 2 -2.59 -4.31 20.04
N PHE A 3 -3.53 -4.94 19.34
CA PHE A 3 -4.53 -4.27 18.49
C PHE A 3 -5.83 -3.95 19.24
N THR A 4 -5.89 -4.25 20.55
CA THR A 4 -7.05 -4.05 21.41
C THR A 4 -7.46 -2.56 21.44
N GLY A 5 -8.65 -2.27 20.92
CA GLY A 5 -9.22 -0.91 20.89
C GLY A 5 -8.88 -0.08 19.63
N ARG A 6 -8.19 -0.64 18.64
CA ARG A 6 -7.96 0.04 17.35
C ARG A 6 -9.07 -0.28 16.37
N GLU A 7 -9.43 0.68 15.55
CA GLU A 7 -10.39 0.47 14.47
C GLU A 7 -9.68 -0.15 13.25
N PRO A 8 -10.23 -1.23 12.67
CA PRO A 8 -9.68 -1.80 11.45
C PRO A 8 -9.91 -0.84 10.28
N VAL A 9 -8.91 -0.72 9.42
CA VAL A 9 -8.97 0.08 8.20
C VAL A 9 -9.75 -0.66 7.11
N GLY A 10 -9.65 -1.99 7.11
CA GLY A 10 -10.31 -2.86 6.16
C GLY A 10 -9.92 -4.31 6.38
N GLU A 11 -10.38 -5.17 5.49
CA GLU A 11 -10.08 -6.60 5.50
C GLU A 11 -8.89 -6.91 4.61
N CYS A 12 -8.11 -7.90 4.99
CA CYS A 12 -6.92 -8.29 4.27
C CYS A 12 -7.32 -9.15 3.06
N PRO A 13 -6.98 -8.75 1.82
CA PRO A 13 -7.33 -9.51 0.63
C PRO A 13 -6.61 -10.87 0.51
N VAL A 14 -5.61 -11.13 1.34
CA VAL A 14 -4.81 -12.37 1.32
C VAL A 14 -5.36 -13.42 2.28
N CYS A 15 -5.81 -13.00 3.46
CA CYS A 15 -6.19 -13.92 4.53
C CYS A 15 -7.57 -13.64 5.16
N GLY A 16 -8.23 -12.55 4.77
CA GLY A 16 -9.51 -12.11 5.36
C GLY A 16 -9.38 -11.51 6.77
N GLY A 17 -8.18 -11.41 7.33
CA GLY A 17 -7.96 -10.81 8.66
C GLY A 17 -8.11 -9.30 8.64
N LYS A 18 -8.24 -8.66 9.81
CA LYS A 18 -8.35 -7.21 9.90
C LYS A 18 -7.00 -6.53 9.71
N ILE A 19 -7.03 -5.41 9.01
CA ILE A 19 -5.87 -4.55 8.81
C ILE A 19 -5.94 -3.38 9.76
N TYR A 20 -4.86 -3.17 10.48
CA TYR A 20 -4.72 -2.09 11.43
C TYR A 20 -3.72 -1.07 10.93
N GLU A 21 -4.09 0.19 11.08
CA GLU A 21 -3.18 1.30 10.88
C GLU A 21 -2.18 1.36 12.04
N THR A 22 -0.89 1.51 11.70
CA THR A 22 0.17 1.83 12.66
C THR A 22 0.89 3.09 12.21
N ASP A 23 1.81 3.60 13.02
CA ASP A 23 2.58 4.81 12.70
C ASP A 23 3.43 4.66 11.43
N ALA A 24 3.94 3.45 11.17
CA ALA A 24 4.82 3.19 10.03
C ALA A 24 4.11 2.52 8.83
N ALA A 25 3.05 1.75 9.06
CA ALA A 25 2.43 0.90 8.05
C ALA A 25 1.01 0.43 8.41
N TYR A 26 0.25 -0.01 7.42
CA TYR A 26 -0.94 -0.83 7.58
C TYR A 26 -0.52 -2.31 7.61
N ILE A 27 -0.82 -2.98 8.71
CA ILE A 27 -0.42 -4.36 8.96
C ILE A 27 -1.63 -5.24 9.24
N CYS A 28 -1.61 -6.47 8.74
CA CYS A 28 -2.63 -7.45 9.05
C CYS A 28 -2.40 -8.02 10.47
N GLU A 29 -3.48 -8.25 11.22
CA GLU A 29 -3.42 -8.90 12.54
C GLU A 29 -2.77 -10.29 12.49
N HIS A 30 -3.01 -11.04 11.41
CA HIS A 30 -2.45 -12.37 11.21
C HIS A 30 -1.01 -12.35 10.71
N SER A 31 -0.41 -11.17 10.48
CA SER A 31 0.97 -11.09 10.00
C SER A 31 1.98 -11.69 10.98
N GLN A 32 1.65 -11.69 12.27
CA GLN A 32 2.47 -12.28 13.33
C GLN A 32 1.88 -13.59 13.89
N ALA A 33 0.83 -14.13 13.29
CA ALA A 33 0.23 -15.38 13.74
C ALA A 33 1.06 -16.59 13.25
N ASP A 34 1.53 -17.39 14.20
CA ASP A 34 2.44 -18.54 14.00
C ASP A 34 1.90 -19.60 13.01
N ARG A 35 0.58 -19.65 12.78
CA ARG A 35 -0.07 -20.67 11.92
C ARG A 35 -0.36 -20.24 10.47
N LYS A 36 -0.56 -18.95 10.21
CA LYS A 36 -0.84 -18.39 8.86
C LYS A 36 -0.30 -16.96 8.82
N SER A 37 1.02 -16.84 8.74
CA SER A 37 1.69 -15.55 8.68
C SER A 37 1.31 -14.81 7.39
N CYS A 38 0.37 -13.89 7.50
CA CYS A 38 -0.01 -13.05 6.38
C CYS A 38 1.15 -12.09 6.05
N LYS A 39 1.71 -12.19 4.85
CA LYS A 39 2.82 -11.32 4.41
C LYS A 39 2.36 -9.95 3.92
N PHE A 40 1.06 -9.66 3.99
CA PHE A 40 0.54 -8.36 3.61
C PHE A 40 1.01 -7.27 4.58
N LYS A 41 1.76 -6.31 4.03
CA LYS A 41 2.21 -5.11 4.71
C LYS A 41 2.21 -3.98 3.71
N LEU A 42 1.53 -2.89 4.05
CA LEU A 42 1.50 -1.68 3.24
C LEU A 42 2.13 -0.54 4.06
N SER A 43 3.30 -0.05 3.66
CA SER A 43 3.91 1.09 4.35
C SER A 43 3.02 2.33 4.24
N LYS A 44 2.92 3.12 5.30
CA LYS A 44 2.26 4.44 5.24
C LYS A 44 3.03 5.36 4.32
N THR A 45 4.36 5.32 4.37
CA THR A 45 5.21 6.06 3.46
C THR A 45 5.80 5.13 2.41
N ILE A 46 5.44 5.33 1.15
CA ILE A 46 5.95 4.59 0.00
C ILE A 46 6.68 5.58 -0.90
N LEU A 47 7.99 5.38 -1.09
CA LEU A 47 8.80 6.24 -1.96
C LEU A 47 8.61 7.75 -1.66
N GLY A 48 8.59 8.12 -0.38
CA GLY A 48 8.40 9.53 0.04
C GLY A 48 6.96 10.04 0.01
N ARG A 49 5.98 9.24 -0.45
CA ARG A 49 4.56 9.60 -0.44
C ARG A 49 3.83 8.94 0.73
N ASP A 50 3.10 9.73 1.50
CA ASP A 50 2.18 9.23 2.52
C ASP A 50 0.89 8.69 1.88
N ILE A 51 0.49 7.49 2.29
CA ILE A 51 -0.68 6.76 1.83
C ILE A 51 -1.79 6.98 2.86
N PRO A 52 -2.80 7.82 2.54
CA PRO A 52 -3.87 8.09 3.48
C PRO A 52 -4.74 6.85 3.68
N LYS A 53 -5.38 6.75 4.84
CA LYS A 53 -6.27 5.65 5.22
C LYS A 53 -7.31 5.34 4.14
N GLN A 54 -7.85 6.37 3.49
CA GLN A 54 -8.83 6.22 2.41
C GLN A 54 -8.28 5.44 1.21
N GLN A 55 -7.02 5.65 0.84
CA GLN A 55 -6.38 4.94 -0.26
C GLN A 55 -6.02 3.52 0.14
N ALA A 56 -5.55 3.31 1.37
CA ALA A 56 -5.36 1.97 1.91
C ALA A 56 -6.68 1.18 1.89
N GLN A 57 -7.78 1.77 2.35
CA GLN A 57 -9.09 1.12 2.34
C GLN A 57 -9.56 0.79 0.92
N LYS A 58 -9.35 1.68 -0.06
CA LYS A 58 -9.63 1.39 -1.47
C LYS A 58 -8.79 0.25 -2.02
N LEU A 59 -7.48 0.21 -1.71
CA LEU A 59 -6.61 -0.89 -2.10
C LEU A 59 -7.11 -2.23 -1.56
N LEU A 60 -7.64 -2.26 -0.34
CA LEU A 60 -8.16 -3.46 0.29
C LEU A 60 -9.53 -3.89 -0.27
N THR A 61 -10.40 -2.93 -0.58
CA THR A 61 -11.76 -3.19 -1.04
C THR A 61 -11.80 -3.50 -2.54
N THR A 62 -11.11 -2.69 -3.34
CA THR A 62 -11.12 -2.75 -4.81
C THR A 62 -9.94 -3.55 -5.35
N GLY A 63 -8.89 -3.78 -4.55
CA GLY A 63 -7.62 -4.35 -5.02
C GLY A 63 -6.72 -3.32 -5.73
N LYS A 64 -7.14 -2.06 -5.83
CA LYS A 64 -6.41 -0.98 -6.52
C LYS A 64 -6.72 0.39 -5.92
N THR A 65 -5.71 1.25 -5.78
CA THR A 65 -5.86 2.66 -5.39
C THR A 65 -6.17 3.55 -6.59
N ASP A 66 -6.52 4.80 -6.32
CA ASP A 66 -6.49 5.83 -7.35
C ASP A 66 -5.04 6.19 -7.75
N LEU A 67 -4.92 7.08 -8.74
CA LEU A 67 -3.64 7.61 -9.18
C LEU A 67 -3.03 8.41 -8.04
N LEU A 68 -1.97 7.87 -7.45
CA LEU A 68 -1.21 8.54 -6.42
C LEU A 68 -0.04 9.25 -7.10
N GLU A 69 0.02 10.56 -6.90
CA GLU A 69 1.08 11.42 -7.38
C GLU A 69 2.08 11.77 -6.29
N GLY A 70 3.29 12.16 -6.69
CA GLY A 70 4.34 12.58 -5.76
C GLY A 70 5.19 11.45 -5.19
N PHE A 71 5.20 10.27 -5.83
CA PHE A 71 6.19 9.23 -5.50
C PHE A 71 7.58 9.64 -5.96
N ILE A 72 8.57 9.54 -5.09
CA ILE A 72 9.96 9.87 -5.39
C ILE A 72 10.71 8.61 -5.80
N SER A 73 11.10 8.54 -7.08
CA SER A 73 11.94 7.45 -7.59
C SER A 73 13.31 7.41 -6.91
N LYS A 74 14.06 6.30 -7.07
CA LYS A 74 15.46 6.22 -6.59
C LYS A 74 16.36 7.35 -7.13
N ARG A 75 15.97 7.98 -8.23
CA ARG A 75 16.67 9.12 -8.85
C ARG A 75 16.18 10.48 -8.34
N GLY A 76 15.32 10.52 -7.33
CA GLY A 76 14.79 11.76 -6.74
C GLY A 76 13.67 12.44 -7.53
N ARG A 77 13.16 11.81 -8.61
CA ARG A 77 12.11 12.41 -9.44
C ARG A 77 10.72 12.01 -8.99
N PRO A 78 9.77 12.97 -8.87
CA PRO A 78 8.37 12.68 -8.60
C PRO A 78 7.71 11.98 -9.79
N PHE A 79 6.90 10.96 -9.53
CA PHE A 79 6.10 10.26 -10.51
C PHE A 79 4.73 9.89 -9.92
N SER A 80 3.80 9.58 -10.82
CA SER A 80 2.44 9.16 -10.45
C SER A 80 2.20 7.71 -10.86
N ALA A 81 1.63 6.93 -9.95
CA ALA A 81 1.33 5.52 -10.17
C ALA A 81 0.10 5.10 -9.36
N PHE A 82 -0.57 4.05 -9.81
CA PHE A 82 -1.58 3.35 -9.02
C PHE A 82 -0.88 2.27 -8.19
N LEU A 83 -1.32 2.07 -6.95
CA LEU A 83 -0.98 0.88 -6.20
C LEU A 83 -2.04 -0.17 -6.51
N LYS A 84 -1.61 -1.35 -6.92
CA LYS A 84 -2.46 -2.52 -7.08
C LYS A 84 -2.01 -3.63 -6.16
N LEU A 85 -2.96 -4.46 -5.79
CA LEU A 85 -2.69 -5.67 -5.05
C LEU A 85 -2.57 -6.83 -6.03
N ASP A 86 -1.41 -7.47 -6.07
CA ASP A 86 -1.10 -8.61 -6.91
C ASP A 86 -0.66 -9.77 -6.02
N ASP A 87 -1.52 -10.79 -5.87
CA ASP A 87 -1.25 -12.00 -5.08
C ASP A 87 -0.75 -11.71 -3.64
N GLY A 88 -1.33 -10.67 -3.02
CA GLY A 88 -0.95 -10.23 -1.68
C GLY A 88 0.32 -9.37 -1.57
N LYS A 89 0.90 -8.98 -2.71
CA LYS A 89 1.98 -7.99 -2.81
C LYS A 89 1.43 -6.69 -3.36
N VAL A 90 1.95 -5.57 -2.86
CA VAL A 90 1.63 -4.26 -3.41
C VAL A 90 2.55 -4.03 -4.61
N ALA A 91 1.95 -3.90 -5.80
CA ALA A 91 2.65 -3.59 -7.04
C ALA A 91 2.24 -2.20 -7.53
N PHE A 92 3.13 -1.55 -8.29
CA PHE A 92 2.82 -0.28 -8.95
C PHE A 92 2.28 -0.56 -10.35
N GLU A 93 1.24 0.15 -10.72
CA GLU A 93 0.69 0.16 -12.07
C GLU A 93 0.72 1.59 -12.59
N PHE A 94 1.29 1.79 -13.79
CA PHE A 94 1.45 3.10 -14.39
C PHE A 94 0.38 3.29 -15.48
N PRO A 95 -0.29 4.45 -15.54
CA PRO A 95 -1.21 4.74 -16.65
C PRO A 95 -0.48 4.74 -18.00
N GLU A 96 -1.13 4.23 -19.06
CA GLU A 96 -0.57 4.11 -20.43
C GLU A 96 -0.36 5.45 -21.16
N LYS A 97 -0.71 6.61 -20.58
CA LYS A 97 -0.39 7.91 -21.20
C LYS A 97 1.03 8.35 -20.79
N PRO A 98 1.92 8.62 -21.78
CA PRO A 98 3.34 8.90 -21.56
C PRO A 98 3.52 10.28 -20.90
N ALA A 99 4.55 10.57 -20.10
CA ALA A 99 5.91 10.08 -20.16
C ALA A 99 6.58 10.06 -18.77
N PRO A 100 7.60 9.21 -18.55
CA PRO A 100 8.62 9.55 -17.57
C PRO A 100 9.19 10.92 -17.94
N ALA A 101 9.30 11.84 -16.97
CA ALA A 101 10.19 12.98 -17.12
C ALA A 101 11.56 12.39 -17.49
N THR A 102 11.90 12.57 -18.76
CA THR A 102 12.95 11.89 -19.50
C THR A 102 14.31 12.04 -18.83
N GLU A 103 15.07 10.94 -18.78
CA GLU A 103 16.52 11.03 -18.75
C GLU A 103 16.97 11.96 -19.88
N SER A 104 17.72 13.01 -19.56
CA SER A 104 18.50 13.77 -20.53
C SER A 104 19.62 14.50 -19.79
N LYS A 105 20.79 13.86 -19.92
CA LYS A 105 22.16 14.37 -19.87
C LYS A 105 22.80 14.63 -18.51
#